data_AF-A0A2E5PPG0-F1
#
_entry.id   AF-A0A2E5PPG0-F1
#
_cell.length_a   1.000
_cell.length_b   1.000
_cell.length_c   1.000
_cell.angle_alpha   90.00
_cell.angle_beta   90.00
_cell.angle_gamma   90.00
#
_symmetry.space_group_name_H-M   'P 1'
#
loop_
_entity.id
_entity.type
_entity.pdbx_description
1 polymer ?
#
loop_
_entity_poly.entity_id
_entity_poly.type
_entity_poly.pdbx_seq_one_letter_code
_entity_poly.pdbx_strand_id
1 'polypeptide(L)'
;MDGDTNGYRWIGTRTIRPDGVDKVTGRAAFGADFSLPGMLVGKILRSPHAHARIRGINTKKAEALAGVKAVVTSADFPEILPAEATKGSSPPNYRHLSQNLMAREKVLYDGHAVGAVAATNAAIATEALSLIEVEYEVLPHVTGVLEAMAEDAPILHDDLFTGGVDPKPEKPSNVAKRVEFAIGDTDAGFESADLIVERHYDTEGIHQGYIEPHAVVASMAADGQANIWCSSQGHFMVRQYCAGLLNMNIGDIKVTPAEIGGGFGGKTTVYLEPVALLLSKKSGLPIKMVMTRDEVFRGTGPTSGSYMTIKVGAKKDGMITAAEADLRFFAGAFPGAPVHLGCMCGFTPYDIENVKAVGYDVVTNRPKAISYRAPGAPIAAFGIESAIDELAKKLNIDPLALREKNAAKQGTRTAYGPTLGVVGFEETLEAAKNHPQMSEPLGANQGRGIASGYWFNVGGESSASVSVNEDGTITVTSGAPDIGGSRASLCIMAAEIFGINIDQVRAVIGDTTATAFNRHTGGSRVTFALGAVVIEAAEDCILQLRECAAKTWDIDIDAVE
;
A
#
# COMPACT_ATOMS: atom_id res chain seq x y z
N MET A 1 9.83 -21.74 -22.96
CA MET A 1 9.62 -22.62 -21.80
C MET A 1 8.22 -22.33 -21.32
N ASP A 2 7.26 -23.07 -21.86
CA ASP A 2 5.90 -23.07 -21.35
C ASP A 2 5.95 -23.70 -19.96
N GLY A 3 5.26 -23.11 -18.99
CA GLY A 3 5.21 -23.64 -17.63
C GLY A 3 4.48 -24.99 -17.60
N ASP A 4 4.66 -25.74 -16.52
CA ASP A 4 3.80 -26.89 -16.26
C ASP A 4 2.36 -26.41 -16.11
N THR A 5 1.47 -26.86 -17.01
CA THR A 5 0.08 -26.43 -17.01
C THR A 5 -0.80 -27.29 -16.12
N ASN A 6 -0.28 -28.38 -15.52
CA ASN A 6 -1.06 -29.30 -14.67
C ASN A 6 -2.39 -29.76 -15.31
N GLY A 7 -2.45 -29.89 -16.64
CA GLY A 7 -3.65 -30.29 -17.39
C GLY A 7 -4.59 -29.14 -17.77
N TYR A 8 -4.33 -27.90 -17.36
CA TYR A 8 -5.06 -26.72 -17.82
C TYR A 8 -4.60 -26.28 -19.21
N ARG A 9 -5.48 -25.57 -19.94
CA ARG A 9 -5.19 -25.04 -21.28
C ARG A 9 -4.35 -23.76 -21.25
N TRP A 10 -4.69 -22.84 -20.35
CA TRP A 10 -4.13 -21.49 -20.23
C TRP A 10 -3.48 -21.23 -18.88
N ILE A 11 -3.94 -21.85 -17.79
CA ILE A 11 -3.31 -21.69 -16.48
C ILE A 11 -1.87 -22.23 -16.52
N GLY A 12 -0.90 -21.46 -16.00
CA GLY A 12 0.52 -21.80 -16.05
C GLY A 12 1.25 -21.40 -17.34
N THR A 13 0.53 -20.91 -18.36
CA THR A 13 1.12 -20.47 -19.63
C THR A 13 1.65 -19.03 -19.58
N ARG A 14 2.46 -18.64 -20.58
CA ARG A 14 2.98 -17.28 -20.75
C ARG A 14 2.25 -16.58 -21.90
N THR A 15 1.33 -15.68 -21.56
CA THR A 15 0.50 -14.99 -22.55
C THR A 15 0.97 -13.56 -22.82
N ILE A 16 0.61 -13.02 -23.99
CA ILE A 16 0.83 -11.61 -24.30
C ILE A 16 -0.05 -10.77 -23.39
N ARG A 17 0.54 -9.77 -22.74
CA ARG A 17 -0.20 -8.88 -21.84
C ARG A 17 -1.26 -8.07 -22.62
N PRO A 18 -2.53 -8.04 -22.16
CA PRO A 18 -3.58 -7.27 -22.83
C PRO A 18 -3.30 -5.76 -22.93
N ASP A 19 -2.52 -5.22 -21.99
CA ASP A 19 -2.13 -3.81 -21.91
C ASP A 19 -0.76 -3.50 -22.56
N GLY A 20 -0.09 -4.52 -23.11
CA GLY A 20 1.30 -4.41 -23.57
C GLY A 20 1.47 -3.50 -24.78
N VAL A 21 0.63 -3.66 -25.81
CA VAL A 21 0.74 -2.91 -27.06
C VAL A 21 0.60 -1.41 -26.80
N ASP A 22 -0.45 -1.00 -26.06
CA ASP A 22 -0.69 0.42 -25.79
C ASP A 22 0.45 1.06 -24.99
N LYS A 23 1.11 0.31 -24.10
CA LYS A 23 2.28 0.78 -23.34
C LYS A 23 3.50 0.98 -24.22
N VAL A 24 3.80 0.04 -25.12
CA VAL A 24 5.00 0.13 -25.97
C VAL A 24 4.83 1.09 -27.16
N THR A 25 3.59 1.40 -27.56
CA THR A 25 3.31 2.37 -28.64
C THR A 25 2.97 3.77 -28.14
N GLY A 26 2.97 4.02 -26.82
CA GLY A 26 2.63 5.32 -26.24
C GLY A 26 1.14 5.70 -26.33
N ARG A 27 0.25 4.72 -26.47
CA ARG A 27 -1.21 4.94 -26.48
C ARG A 27 -1.85 4.81 -25.10
N ALA A 28 -1.19 4.13 -24.17
CA ALA A 28 -1.61 4.02 -22.79
C ALA A 28 -1.72 5.42 -22.14
N ALA A 29 -2.87 5.72 -21.53
CA ALA A 29 -3.12 7.02 -20.91
C ALA A 29 -2.83 6.95 -19.40
N PHE A 30 -1.76 7.62 -18.98
CA PHE A 30 -1.35 7.79 -17.59
C PHE A 30 -2.04 9.00 -16.94
N GLY A 31 -1.91 9.18 -15.62
CA GLY A 31 -2.63 10.22 -14.89
C GLY A 31 -2.35 11.63 -15.43
N ALA A 32 -1.15 11.86 -15.97
CA ALA A 32 -0.73 13.13 -16.55
C ALA A 32 -1.15 13.33 -18.02
N ASP A 33 -1.75 12.34 -18.69
CA ASP A 33 -2.04 12.44 -20.13
C ASP A 33 -3.44 13.01 -20.41
N PHE A 34 -4.33 12.96 -19.41
CA PHE A 34 -5.67 13.52 -19.53
C PHE A 34 -5.64 15.04 -19.72
N SER A 35 -6.58 15.53 -20.55
CA SER A 35 -6.77 16.94 -20.87
C SER A 35 -8.26 17.24 -21.05
N LEU A 36 -8.69 18.39 -20.54
CA LEU A 36 -10.08 18.86 -20.65
C LEU A 36 -10.10 20.30 -21.19
N PRO A 37 -11.18 20.73 -21.88
CA PRO A 37 -11.31 22.12 -22.31
C PRO A 37 -11.24 23.11 -21.14
N GLY A 38 -10.49 24.20 -21.31
CA GLY A 38 -10.34 25.26 -20.29
C GLY A 38 -9.55 24.85 -19.04
N MET A 39 -8.88 23.69 -19.06
CA MET A 39 -8.16 23.14 -17.92
C MET A 39 -7.03 24.07 -17.44
N LEU A 40 -6.96 24.26 -16.13
CA LEU A 40 -5.94 25.04 -15.43
C LEU A 40 -4.82 24.14 -14.89
N VAL A 41 -3.67 24.75 -14.61
CA VAL A 41 -2.54 24.11 -13.93
C VAL A 41 -2.62 24.39 -12.44
N GLY A 42 -2.74 23.34 -11.64
CA GLY A 42 -2.69 23.42 -10.19
C GLY A 42 -1.31 23.08 -9.62
N LYS A 43 -0.88 23.80 -8.58
CA LYS A 43 0.36 23.53 -7.82
C LYS A 43 0.16 23.71 -6.31
N ILE A 44 0.98 23.02 -5.52
CA ILE A 44 0.93 23.05 -4.05
C ILE A 44 2.08 23.89 -3.49
N LEU A 45 1.78 24.80 -2.57
CA LEU A 45 2.77 25.44 -1.71
C LEU A 45 3.17 24.47 -0.60
N ARG A 46 4.47 24.23 -0.45
CA ARG A 46 5.02 23.31 0.54
C ARG A 46 5.83 24.04 1.59
N SER A 47 5.74 23.57 2.83
CA SER A 47 6.50 24.11 3.94
C SER A 47 8.00 23.84 3.78
N PRO A 48 8.87 24.80 4.13
CA PRO A 48 10.31 24.60 4.23
C PRO A 48 10.76 24.15 5.63
N HIS A 49 9.82 23.86 6.56
CA HIS A 49 10.13 23.59 7.97
C HIS A 49 9.73 22.17 8.39
N ALA A 50 10.62 21.50 9.12
CA ALA A 50 10.34 20.18 9.70
C ALA A 50 9.31 20.22 10.84
N HIS A 51 9.21 21.33 11.57
CA HIS A 51 8.18 21.55 12.57
C HIS A 51 7.99 23.04 12.80
N ALA A 52 6.78 23.56 12.58
CA ALA A 52 6.47 24.96 12.88
C ALA A 52 4.97 25.14 13.10
N ARG A 53 4.60 26.10 13.95
CA ARG A 53 3.22 26.58 14.06
C ARG A 53 2.94 27.59 12.95
N ILE A 54 1.80 27.47 12.27
CA ILE A 54 1.33 28.44 11.30
C ILE A 54 0.63 29.58 12.07
N ARG A 55 1.19 30.79 12.01
CA ARG A 55 0.61 31.98 12.64
C ARG A 55 -0.41 32.69 11.75
N GLY A 56 -0.21 32.61 10.44
CA GLY A 56 -1.15 33.14 9.45
C GLY A 56 -0.73 32.79 8.03
N ILE A 57 -1.71 32.79 7.13
CA ILE A 57 -1.51 32.62 5.68
C ILE A 57 -2.21 33.79 4.97
N ASN A 58 -1.47 34.54 4.16
CA ASN A 58 -2.01 35.63 3.35
C ASN A 58 -1.89 35.30 1.86
N THR A 59 -3.03 35.11 1.20
CA THR A 59 -3.14 34.72 -0.21
C THR A 59 -3.41 35.89 -1.16
N LYS A 60 -3.64 37.11 -0.63
CA LYS A 60 -4.20 38.23 -1.40
C LYS A 60 -3.37 38.58 -2.64
N LYS A 61 -2.04 38.55 -2.53
CA LYS A 61 -1.14 38.83 -3.67
C LYS A 61 -1.22 37.75 -4.75
N ALA A 62 -1.28 36.47 -4.35
CA ALA A 62 -1.47 35.37 -5.27
C ALA A 62 -2.84 35.43 -5.98
N GLU A 63 -3.90 35.74 -5.24
CA GLU A 63 -5.26 35.88 -5.80
C GLU A 63 -5.39 37.06 -6.77
N ALA A 64 -4.63 38.14 -6.54
CA ALA A 64 -4.62 39.32 -7.42
C ALA A 64 -3.76 39.13 -8.69
N LEU A 65 -2.92 38.10 -8.77
CA LEU A 65 -2.05 37.87 -9.92
C LEU A 65 -2.87 37.49 -11.15
N ALA A 66 -2.65 38.21 -12.26
CA ALA A 66 -3.34 37.96 -13.52
C ALA A 66 -3.09 36.52 -14.01
N GLY A 67 -4.19 35.79 -14.26
CA GLY A 67 -4.15 34.39 -14.70
C GLY A 67 -4.33 33.37 -13.57
N VAL A 68 -4.25 33.78 -12.30
CA VAL A 68 -4.70 32.95 -11.17
C VAL A 68 -6.23 32.95 -11.14
N LYS A 69 -6.82 31.77 -10.93
CA LYS A 69 -8.28 31.56 -10.92
C LYS A 69 -8.82 31.00 -9.62
N ALA A 70 -7.97 30.35 -8.84
CA ALA A 70 -8.31 29.92 -7.50
C ALA A 70 -7.05 29.77 -6.65
N VAL A 71 -7.20 30.03 -5.35
CA VAL A 71 -6.22 29.71 -4.31
C VAL A 71 -6.98 28.98 -3.21
N VAL A 72 -6.42 27.91 -2.65
CA VAL A 72 -7.00 27.17 -1.53
C VAL A 72 -5.97 27.01 -0.41
N THR A 73 -6.44 27.07 0.82
CA THR A 73 -5.69 26.76 2.04
C THR A 73 -6.50 25.77 2.88
N SER A 74 -6.03 25.43 4.09
CA SER A 74 -6.81 24.59 5.00
C SER A 74 -8.16 25.18 5.43
N ALA A 75 -8.36 26.50 5.28
CA ALA A 75 -9.64 27.17 5.54
C ALA A 75 -10.73 26.78 4.52
N ASP A 76 -10.36 26.33 3.33
CA ASP A 76 -11.30 25.88 2.30
C ASP A 76 -11.72 24.41 2.48
N PHE A 77 -11.04 23.67 3.37
CA PHE A 77 -11.37 22.28 3.70
C PHE A 77 -12.32 22.19 4.90
N PRO A 78 -13.35 21.33 4.86
CA PRO A 78 -14.16 21.02 6.03
C PRO A 78 -13.30 20.63 7.23
N GLU A 79 -13.63 21.16 8.40
CA GLU A 79 -13.03 20.70 9.64
C GLU A 79 -13.55 19.30 9.97
N ILE A 80 -12.64 18.39 10.34
CA ILE A 80 -12.99 17.04 10.78
C ILE A 80 -12.70 16.94 12.27
N LEU A 81 -13.77 16.84 13.06
CA LEU A 81 -13.68 16.78 14.51
C LEU A 81 -13.14 15.40 14.96
N PRO A 82 -12.50 15.31 16.14
CA PRO A 82 -11.98 14.03 16.66
C PRO A 82 -13.03 12.90 16.71
N ALA A 83 -14.29 13.22 17.03
CA ALA A 83 -15.39 12.25 17.05
C ALA A 83 -15.75 11.70 15.66
N GLU A 84 -15.33 12.38 14.60
CA GLU A 84 -15.60 12.03 13.20
C GLU A 84 -14.40 11.37 12.52
N ALA A 85 -13.28 11.27 13.23
CA ALA A 85 -12.01 10.74 12.73
C ALA A 85 -12.15 9.30 12.20
N THR A 86 -13.09 8.52 12.74
CA THR A 86 -13.34 7.12 12.38
C THR A 86 -14.64 6.91 11.59
N LYS A 87 -15.19 7.94 10.92
CA LYS A 87 -16.34 7.75 10.01
C LYS A 87 -15.96 6.74 8.90
N GLY A 88 -16.45 5.50 9.01
CA GLY A 88 -16.22 4.40 8.08
C GLY A 88 -15.56 3.16 8.69
N SER A 89 -15.51 2.06 7.94
CA SER A 89 -14.85 0.81 8.32
C SER A 89 -13.32 1.01 8.24
N SER A 90 -12.64 1.26 9.37
CA SER A 90 -11.18 1.59 9.50
C SER A 90 -10.24 0.92 8.47
N PRO A 91 -9.09 1.52 8.04
CA PRO A 91 -8.58 2.92 8.13
C PRO A 91 -8.66 3.69 6.78
N PRO A 92 -8.41 5.02 6.74
CA PRO A 92 -7.62 5.84 7.68
C PRO A 92 -8.44 6.79 8.55
N ASN A 93 -7.80 7.29 9.62
CA ASN A 93 -8.30 8.40 10.42
C ASN A 93 -8.40 9.65 9.55
N TYR A 94 -9.62 10.12 9.30
CA TYR A 94 -9.89 11.23 8.38
C TYR A 94 -9.33 12.56 8.87
N ARG A 95 -9.23 12.76 10.19
CA ARG A 95 -8.62 13.97 10.77
C ARG A 95 -7.12 14.02 10.43
N HIS A 96 -6.39 12.94 10.68
CA HIS A 96 -4.98 12.85 10.32
C HIS A 96 -4.76 12.95 8.80
N LEU A 97 -5.62 12.32 8.00
CA LEU A 97 -5.54 12.42 6.54
C LEU A 97 -5.77 13.86 6.06
N SER A 98 -6.75 14.57 6.62
CA SER A 98 -7.03 15.98 6.32
C SER A 98 -5.86 16.87 6.69
N GLN A 99 -5.31 16.72 7.90
CA GLN A 99 -4.17 17.49 8.38
C GLN A 99 -2.89 17.20 7.59
N ASN A 100 -2.69 15.98 7.09
CA ASN A 100 -1.56 15.63 6.22
C ASN A 100 -1.72 16.13 4.78
N LEU A 101 -2.97 16.19 4.29
CA LEU A 101 -3.31 16.68 2.96
C LEU A 101 -3.06 18.19 2.84
N MET A 102 -3.43 18.94 3.89
CA MET A 102 -3.23 20.39 3.98
C MET A 102 -3.03 20.79 5.44
N ALA A 103 -1.86 21.35 5.75
CA ALA A 103 -1.51 21.78 7.09
C ALA A 103 -2.51 22.78 7.64
N ARG A 104 -2.93 22.55 8.89
CA ARG A 104 -3.82 23.42 9.65
C ARG A 104 -3.00 24.24 10.64
N GLU A 105 -2.89 23.77 11.88
CA GLU A 105 -2.26 24.50 12.97
C GLU A 105 -0.72 24.46 12.91
N LYS A 106 -0.17 23.33 12.44
CA LYS A 106 1.26 23.08 12.36
C LYS A 106 1.65 22.42 11.04
N VAL A 107 2.85 22.75 10.58
CA VAL A 107 3.59 21.94 9.63
C VAL A 107 4.46 20.95 10.42
N LEU A 108 4.53 19.70 9.95
CA LEU A 108 5.13 18.59 10.70
C LEU A 108 6.28 17.92 9.95
N TYR A 109 6.61 18.38 8.74
CA TYR A 109 7.76 17.93 7.96
C TYR A 109 8.05 18.94 6.83
N ASP A 110 9.31 18.99 6.38
CA ASP A 110 9.68 19.71 5.15
C ASP A 110 8.95 19.07 3.96
N GLY A 111 8.24 19.88 3.19
CA GLY A 111 7.38 19.39 2.11
C GLY A 111 5.89 19.31 2.43
N HIS A 112 5.48 19.52 3.70
CA HIS A 112 4.07 19.49 4.11
C HIS A 112 3.27 20.56 3.35
N ALA A 113 2.12 20.21 2.78
CA ALA A 113 1.30 21.13 2.00
C ALA A 113 0.68 22.22 2.90
N VAL A 114 0.68 23.48 2.44
CA VAL A 114 0.17 24.64 3.21
C VAL A 114 -0.85 25.48 2.43
N GLY A 115 -0.77 25.44 1.09
CA GLY A 115 -1.77 26.03 0.21
C GLY A 115 -1.65 25.46 -1.19
N ALA A 116 -2.55 25.83 -2.08
CA ALA A 116 -2.47 25.49 -3.49
C ALA A 116 -3.10 26.58 -4.36
N VAL A 117 -2.68 26.63 -5.62
CA VAL A 117 -3.15 27.61 -6.60
C VAL A 117 -3.56 26.89 -7.88
N ALA A 118 -4.50 27.47 -8.61
CA ALA A 118 -4.83 27.12 -9.99
C ALA A 118 -4.67 28.34 -10.89
N ALA A 119 -3.90 28.20 -11.96
CA ALA A 119 -3.63 29.27 -12.91
C ALA A 119 -3.70 28.80 -14.37
N THR A 120 -3.77 29.74 -15.30
CA THR A 120 -3.88 29.46 -16.75
C THR A 120 -2.67 28.76 -17.35
N ASN A 121 -1.50 28.79 -16.67
CA ASN A 121 -0.33 28.03 -17.06
C ASN A 121 0.61 27.77 -15.86
N ALA A 122 1.62 26.92 -16.07
CA ALA A 122 2.55 26.49 -15.03
C ALA A 122 3.49 27.60 -14.51
N ALA A 123 3.83 28.59 -15.35
CA ALA A 123 4.68 29.70 -14.93
C ALA A 123 3.94 30.62 -13.95
N ILE A 124 2.71 31.02 -14.29
CA ILE A 124 1.86 31.83 -13.41
C ILE A 124 1.53 31.06 -12.13
N ALA A 125 1.26 29.75 -12.20
CA ALA A 125 1.06 28.94 -10.99
C ALA A 125 2.29 28.97 -10.08
N THR A 126 3.50 28.91 -10.64
CA THR A 126 4.75 28.93 -9.85
C THR A 126 4.98 30.31 -9.23
N GLU A 127 4.74 31.39 -9.99
CA GLU A 127 4.81 32.75 -9.47
C GLU A 127 3.79 32.98 -8.35
N ALA A 128 2.54 32.54 -8.54
CA ALA A 128 1.47 32.66 -7.55
C ALA A 128 1.85 32.00 -6.22
N LEU A 129 2.50 30.83 -6.24
CA LEU A 129 2.97 30.19 -5.00
C LEU A 129 3.96 31.08 -4.23
N SER A 130 4.86 31.79 -4.91
CA SER A 130 5.82 32.69 -4.28
C SER A 130 5.19 33.94 -3.66
N LEU A 131 3.95 34.26 -4.04
CA LEU A 131 3.17 35.39 -3.53
C LEU A 131 2.29 35.04 -2.34
N ILE A 132 2.19 33.76 -1.96
CA ILE A 132 1.51 33.34 -0.73
C ILE A 132 2.48 33.54 0.44
N GLU A 133 2.12 34.42 1.36
CA GLU A 133 2.92 34.71 2.54
C GLU A 133 2.44 33.82 3.69
N VAL A 134 3.34 33.01 4.25
CA VAL A 134 3.05 32.19 5.42
C VAL A 134 3.96 32.60 6.57
N GLU A 135 3.37 32.95 7.70
CA GLU A 135 4.09 33.28 8.93
C GLU A 135 4.22 32.01 9.78
N TYR A 136 5.47 31.64 10.09
CA TYR A 136 5.80 30.47 10.89
C TYR A 136 6.48 30.85 12.20
N GLU A 137 6.16 30.11 13.24
CA GLU A 137 7.00 29.99 14.43
C GLU A 137 7.64 28.60 14.41
N VAL A 138 8.95 28.55 14.17
CA VAL A 138 9.71 27.29 14.09
C VAL A 138 9.78 26.63 15.48
N LEU A 139 9.53 25.32 15.51
CA LEU A 139 9.51 24.51 16.74
C LEU A 139 10.66 23.48 16.70
N PRO A 140 11.12 22.98 17.87
CA PRO A 140 11.99 21.81 17.94
C PRO A 140 11.34 20.61 17.24
N HIS A 141 12.14 19.78 16.58
CA HIS A 141 11.67 18.63 15.80
C HIS A 141 12.51 17.39 16.09
N VAL A 142 11.95 16.21 15.80
CA VAL A 142 12.60 14.92 16.01
C VAL A 142 12.35 13.99 14.83
N THR A 143 13.40 13.34 14.30
CA THR A 143 13.29 12.52 13.08
C THR A 143 13.69 11.06 13.28
N GLY A 144 14.48 10.75 14.30
CA GLY A 144 14.86 9.38 14.65
C GLY A 144 13.84 8.72 15.58
N VAL A 145 13.73 7.39 15.47
CA VAL A 145 12.67 6.63 16.15
C VAL A 145 12.92 6.51 17.66
N LEU A 146 14.18 6.31 18.08
CA LEU A 146 14.53 6.21 19.50
C LEU A 146 14.45 7.57 20.18
N GLU A 147 14.94 8.61 19.50
CA GLU A 147 14.88 9.99 19.97
C GLU A 147 13.44 10.46 20.13
N ALA A 148 12.54 10.08 19.22
CA ALA A 148 11.12 10.43 19.34
C ALA A 148 10.44 9.75 20.54
N MET A 149 10.94 8.58 20.96
CA MET A 149 10.43 7.84 22.12
C MET A 149 11.03 8.30 23.46
N ALA A 150 12.02 9.20 23.46
CA ALA A 150 12.62 9.72 24.68
C ALA A 150 11.63 10.58 25.48
N GLU A 151 11.81 10.64 26.80
CA GLU A 151 10.91 11.36 27.72
C GLU A 151 10.85 12.88 27.46
N ASP A 152 11.96 13.46 26.99
CA ASP A 152 12.13 14.88 26.69
C ASP A 152 11.97 15.23 25.20
N ALA A 153 11.53 14.26 24.39
CA ALA A 153 11.35 14.46 22.95
C ALA A 153 10.31 15.56 22.65
N PRO A 154 10.53 16.39 21.61
CA PRO A 154 9.48 17.29 21.11
C PRO A 154 8.21 16.51 20.75
N ILE A 155 7.08 16.88 21.35
CA ILE A 155 5.79 16.24 21.09
C ILE A 155 5.19 16.78 19.79
N LEU A 156 4.85 15.88 18.88
CA LEU A 156 4.24 16.24 17.59
C LEU A 156 2.76 16.55 17.72
N HIS A 157 2.04 15.78 18.54
CA HIS A 157 0.59 15.84 18.69
C HIS A 157 0.22 15.84 20.17
N ASP A 158 -0.41 16.92 20.63
CA ASP A 158 -0.78 17.09 22.04
C ASP A 158 -1.94 16.16 22.45
N ASP A 159 -2.65 15.59 21.47
CA ASP A 159 -3.79 14.68 21.62
C ASP A 159 -3.44 13.21 21.30
N LEU A 160 -2.16 12.88 21.09
CA LEU A 160 -1.72 11.51 20.81
C LEU A 160 -1.30 10.78 22.09
N PHE A 161 -2.11 9.80 22.50
CA PHE A 161 -1.84 8.91 23.63
C PHE A 161 -1.61 7.49 23.15
N THR A 162 -0.62 6.80 23.73
CA THR A 162 -0.25 5.44 23.32
C THR A 162 -1.42 4.48 23.47
N GLY A 163 -1.88 3.92 22.34
CA GLY A 163 -2.87 2.85 22.32
C GLY A 163 -2.24 1.47 22.52
N GLY A 164 -3.04 0.48 22.93
CA GLY A 164 -2.58 -0.91 23.11
C GLY A 164 -1.78 -1.16 24.39
N VAL A 165 -1.95 -0.30 25.40
CA VAL A 165 -1.41 -0.45 26.76
C VAL A 165 -2.51 -0.22 27.79
N ASP A 166 -2.39 -0.88 28.94
CA ASP A 166 -3.30 -0.76 30.09
C ASP A 166 -2.46 -0.62 31.38
N PRO A 167 -2.67 0.40 32.23
CA PRO A 167 -3.63 1.51 32.08
C PRO A 167 -3.33 2.43 30.91
N LYS A 168 -4.36 3.13 30.42
CA LYS A 168 -4.19 4.18 29.41
C LYS A 168 -3.22 5.25 29.94
N PRO A 169 -2.25 5.73 29.14
CA PRO A 169 -1.30 6.76 29.60
C PRO A 169 -2.01 8.08 29.92
N GLU A 170 -1.50 8.78 30.94
CA GLU A 170 -2.01 10.10 31.36
C GLU A 170 -1.40 11.27 30.58
N LYS A 171 -0.27 11.05 29.89
CA LYS A 171 0.45 12.07 29.12
C LYS A 171 0.53 11.67 27.64
N PRO A 172 0.50 12.64 26.71
CA PRO A 172 0.76 12.36 25.30
C PRO A 172 2.20 11.89 25.09
N SER A 173 2.42 11.13 24.03
CA SER A 173 3.75 10.70 23.61
C SER A 173 3.81 10.58 22.10
N ASN A 174 5.03 10.49 21.53
CA ASN A 174 5.18 10.20 20.11
C ASN A 174 4.95 8.71 19.76
N VAL A 175 4.59 7.86 20.73
CA VAL A 175 4.19 6.47 20.46
C VAL A 175 2.68 6.42 20.29
N ALA A 176 2.22 6.20 19.06
CA ALA A 176 0.79 6.13 18.75
C ALA A 176 0.16 4.81 19.21
N LYS A 177 0.88 3.70 19.02
CA LYS A 177 0.36 2.36 19.33
C LYS A 177 1.47 1.40 19.71
N ARG A 178 1.21 0.59 20.73
CA ARG A 178 1.93 -0.66 21.02
C ARG A 178 1.11 -1.85 20.55
N VAL A 179 1.76 -2.83 19.92
CA VAL A 179 1.16 -4.11 19.56
C VAL A 179 2.01 -5.24 20.11
N GLU A 180 1.38 -6.35 20.45
CA GLU A 180 2.08 -7.53 20.97
C GLU A 180 1.43 -8.79 20.41
N PHE A 181 2.27 -9.71 19.95
CA PHE A 181 1.90 -11.08 19.60
C PHE A 181 2.80 -12.04 20.36
N ALA A 182 2.21 -13.06 20.95
CA ALA A 182 2.94 -14.02 21.76
C ALA A 182 2.32 -15.41 21.69
N ILE A 183 3.18 -16.43 21.78
CA ILE A 183 2.83 -17.83 21.99
C ILE A 183 3.91 -18.46 22.87
N GLY A 184 3.51 -19.36 23.77
CA GLY A 184 4.44 -20.01 24.70
C GLY A 184 5.02 -19.08 25.76
N ASP A 185 6.17 -19.48 26.32
CA ASP A 185 6.91 -18.79 27.38
C ASP A 185 8.36 -18.59 26.91
N THR A 186 8.69 -17.35 26.51
CA THR A 186 10.02 -17.03 25.97
C THR A 186 11.11 -17.11 27.02
N ASP A 187 10.82 -16.84 28.29
CA ASP A 187 11.78 -16.95 29.38
C ASP A 187 12.21 -18.41 29.55
N ALA A 188 11.24 -19.33 29.68
CA ALA A 188 11.50 -20.76 29.77
C ALA A 188 12.21 -21.30 28.51
N GLY A 189 11.82 -20.83 27.33
CA GLY A 189 12.45 -21.21 26.07
C GLY A 189 13.91 -20.75 25.98
N PHE A 190 14.26 -19.55 26.45
CA PHE A 190 15.64 -19.08 26.51
C PHE A 190 16.46 -19.77 27.59
N GLU A 191 15.89 -20.09 28.76
CA GLU A 191 16.57 -20.90 29.79
C GLU A 191 16.95 -22.28 29.25
N SER A 192 16.14 -22.83 28.35
CA SER A 192 16.44 -24.09 27.70
C SER A 192 17.45 -23.97 26.55
N ALA A 193 17.78 -22.77 26.06
CA ALA A 193 18.69 -22.61 24.92
C ALA A 193 20.15 -22.94 25.29
N ASP A 194 20.87 -23.61 24.40
CA ASP A 194 22.32 -23.81 24.54
C ASP A 194 23.12 -22.59 24.02
N LEU A 195 22.53 -21.85 23.09
CA LEU A 195 23.10 -20.66 22.48
C LEU A 195 22.00 -19.61 22.25
N ILE A 196 22.31 -18.35 22.56
CA ILE A 196 21.44 -17.21 22.31
C ILE A 196 22.20 -16.18 21.46
N VAL A 197 21.53 -15.67 20.43
CA VAL A 197 21.97 -14.52 19.63
C VAL A 197 21.03 -13.36 19.91
N GLU A 198 21.59 -12.22 20.29
CA GLU A 198 20.86 -10.95 20.46
C GLU A 198 21.56 -9.85 19.63
N ARG A 199 20.78 -9.13 18.83
CA ARG A 199 21.28 -8.10 17.90
C ARG A 199 20.34 -6.91 17.82
N HIS A 200 20.95 -5.76 17.56
CA HIS A 200 20.23 -4.54 17.18
C HIS A 200 20.45 -4.27 15.70
N TYR A 201 19.37 -3.91 15.00
CA TYR A 201 19.39 -3.55 13.59
C TYR A 201 18.67 -2.23 13.40
N ASP A 202 19.24 -1.38 12.56
CA ASP A 202 18.68 -0.07 12.20
C ASP A 202 18.49 -0.03 10.68
N THR A 203 17.36 0.51 10.23
CA THR A 203 17.05 0.71 8.82
C THR A 203 16.48 2.09 8.56
N GLU A 204 16.86 2.67 7.43
CA GLU A 204 16.31 3.95 6.97
C GLU A 204 15.03 3.78 6.16
N GLY A 205 14.21 4.84 6.12
CA GLY A 205 13.06 4.89 5.22
C GLY A 205 13.48 5.02 3.77
N ILE A 206 12.89 4.20 2.90
CA ILE A 206 13.14 4.23 1.46
C ILE A 206 11.82 4.52 0.73
N HIS A 207 11.85 5.46 -0.21
CA HIS A 207 10.71 5.75 -1.05
C HIS A 207 10.53 4.67 -2.13
N GLN A 208 9.29 4.39 -2.50
CA GLN A 208 8.88 3.31 -3.42
C GLN A 208 9.46 3.44 -4.84
N GLY A 209 10.00 4.61 -5.19
CA GLY A 209 10.69 4.84 -6.47
C GLY A 209 9.83 4.70 -7.73
N TYR A 210 8.50 4.81 -7.65
CA TYR A 210 7.63 4.75 -8.85
C TYR A 210 8.01 5.82 -9.89
N ILE A 211 8.03 5.45 -11.17
CA ILE A 211 8.55 6.30 -12.26
C ILE A 211 7.57 7.42 -12.60
N GLU A 212 6.27 7.15 -12.59
CA GLU A 212 5.23 8.17 -12.78
C GLU A 212 4.92 8.87 -11.46
N PRO A 213 5.15 10.19 -11.33
CA PRO A 213 4.73 10.96 -10.15
C PRO A 213 3.22 10.88 -9.86
N HIS A 214 2.78 11.44 -8.74
CA HIS A 214 1.34 11.65 -8.54
C HIS A 214 0.81 12.65 -9.57
N ALA A 215 -0.27 12.27 -10.25
CA ALA A 215 -0.94 13.08 -11.25
C ALA A 215 -2.46 12.90 -11.17
N VAL A 216 -3.17 14.00 -11.32
CA VAL A 216 -4.64 14.03 -11.35
C VAL A 216 -5.14 15.09 -12.33
N VAL A 217 -6.22 14.77 -13.01
CA VAL A 217 -7.14 15.75 -13.60
C VAL A 217 -8.46 15.65 -12.85
N ALA A 218 -9.00 16.75 -12.37
CA ALA A 218 -10.28 16.78 -11.68
C ALA A 218 -11.16 17.94 -12.16
N SER A 219 -12.47 17.73 -12.19
CA SER A 219 -13.46 18.77 -12.49
C SER A 219 -14.64 18.64 -11.55
N MET A 220 -15.14 19.75 -11.03
CA MET A 220 -16.39 19.82 -10.27
C MET A 220 -17.36 20.79 -10.95
N ALA A 221 -18.51 20.29 -11.36
CA ALA A 221 -19.56 21.08 -11.97
C ALA A 221 -20.31 21.92 -10.91
N ALA A 222 -21.07 22.92 -11.37
CA ALA A 222 -21.80 23.84 -10.49
C ALA A 222 -22.89 23.14 -9.65
N ASP A 223 -23.40 22.00 -10.11
CA ASP A 223 -24.37 21.15 -9.40
C ASP A 223 -23.71 20.21 -8.37
N GLY A 224 -22.38 20.24 -8.25
CA GLY A 224 -21.61 19.41 -7.32
C GLY A 224 -21.09 18.09 -7.90
N GLN A 225 -21.46 17.74 -9.14
CA GLN A 225 -20.95 16.52 -9.79
C GLN A 225 -19.44 16.63 -10.06
N ALA A 226 -18.68 15.67 -9.57
CA ALA A 226 -17.23 15.62 -9.66
C ALA A 226 -16.74 14.45 -10.51
N ASN A 227 -15.75 14.73 -11.37
CA ASN A 227 -15.03 13.73 -12.15
C ASN A 227 -13.54 13.82 -11.82
N ILE A 228 -12.90 12.66 -11.61
CA ILE A 228 -11.48 12.54 -11.30
C ILE A 228 -10.86 11.50 -12.23
N TRP A 229 -9.73 11.84 -12.85
CA TRP A 229 -8.83 10.91 -13.54
C TRP A 229 -7.50 10.92 -12.81
N CYS A 230 -7.06 9.78 -12.28
CA CYS A 230 -5.83 9.73 -11.50
C CYS A 230 -5.10 8.39 -11.62
N SER A 231 -3.78 8.46 -11.45
CA SER A 231 -2.94 7.28 -11.25
C SER A 231 -3.04 6.84 -9.79
N SER A 232 -3.83 5.80 -9.49
CA SER A 232 -4.03 5.31 -8.12
C SER A 232 -4.08 3.79 -8.07
N GLN A 233 -3.73 3.22 -6.93
CA GLN A 233 -3.94 1.79 -6.66
C GLN A 233 -5.41 1.47 -6.34
N GLY A 234 -6.30 2.45 -6.18
CA GLY A 234 -7.73 2.18 -5.99
C GLY A 234 -8.62 3.40 -6.23
N HIS A 235 -9.35 3.42 -7.34
CA HIS A 235 -10.25 4.52 -7.68
C HIS A 235 -11.49 4.60 -6.76
N PHE A 236 -12.00 3.47 -6.26
CA PHE A 236 -13.05 3.47 -5.24
C PHE A 236 -12.60 4.07 -3.90
N MET A 237 -11.34 3.80 -3.52
CA MET A 237 -10.72 4.37 -2.33
C MET A 237 -10.52 5.89 -2.50
N VAL A 238 -10.04 6.34 -3.66
CA VAL A 238 -9.95 7.78 -3.99
C VAL A 238 -11.32 8.45 -3.86
N ARG A 239 -12.38 7.83 -4.41
CA ARG A 239 -13.76 8.32 -4.31
C ARG A 239 -14.18 8.48 -2.85
N GLN A 240 -13.97 7.45 -2.04
CA GLN A 240 -14.33 7.45 -0.62
C GLN A 240 -13.56 8.52 0.17
N TYR A 241 -12.24 8.64 -0.06
CA TYR A 241 -11.43 9.65 0.63
C TYR A 241 -11.82 11.07 0.24
N CYS A 242 -12.05 11.34 -1.06
CA CYS A 242 -12.53 12.65 -1.50
C CYS A 242 -13.90 12.98 -0.89
N ALA A 243 -14.83 12.03 -0.88
CA ALA A 243 -16.15 12.20 -0.26
C ALA A 243 -16.04 12.57 1.22
N GLY A 244 -15.26 11.80 2.00
CA GLY A 244 -15.10 12.03 3.44
C GLY A 244 -14.33 13.32 3.77
N LEU A 245 -13.28 13.65 3.01
CA LEU A 245 -12.46 14.84 3.25
C LEU A 245 -13.14 16.15 2.84
N LEU A 246 -14.03 16.10 1.85
CA LEU A 246 -14.71 17.28 1.30
C LEU A 246 -16.19 17.36 1.71
N ASN A 247 -16.67 16.42 2.54
CA ASN A 247 -18.06 16.28 2.95
C ASN A 247 -19.03 16.26 1.75
N MET A 248 -18.68 15.49 0.72
CA MET A 248 -19.49 15.29 -0.48
C MET A 248 -20.24 13.95 -0.41
N ASN A 249 -21.38 13.83 -1.10
CA ASN A 249 -21.99 12.51 -1.26
C ASN A 249 -21.11 11.65 -2.16
N ILE A 250 -20.94 10.38 -1.79
CA ILE A 250 -20.09 9.46 -2.55
C ILE A 250 -20.60 9.23 -3.98
N GLY A 251 -21.90 9.36 -4.21
CA GLY A 251 -22.55 9.21 -5.52
C GLY A 251 -22.30 10.39 -6.47
N ASP A 252 -21.92 11.55 -5.93
CA ASP A 252 -21.66 12.76 -6.73
C ASP A 252 -20.25 12.73 -7.34
N ILE A 253 -19.42 11.74 -6.97
CA ILE A 253 -18.02 11.63 -7.39
C ILE A 253 -17.84 10.40 -8.27
N LYS A 254 -17.39 10.63 -9.50
CA LYS A 254 -16.91 9.60 -10.43
C LYS A 254 -15.39 9.61 -10.50
N VAL A 255 -14.75 8.46 -10.28
CA VAL A 255 -13.30 8.30 -10.44
C VAL A 255 -13.02 7.30 -11.56
N THR A 256 -12.33 7.78 -12.59
CA THR A 256 -11.85 6.99 -13.72
C THR A 256 -10.38 6.65 -13.47
N PRO A 257 -10.00 5.36 -13.44
CA PRO A 257 -8.60 4.99 -13.29
C PRO A 257 -7.79 5.33 -14.54
N ALA A 258 -6.62 5.93 -14.35
CA ALA A 258 -5.59 5.99 -15.38
C ALA A 258 -4.73 4.72 -15.37
N GLU A 259 -3.94 4.51 -16.42
CA GLU A 259 -2.76 3.66 -16.30
C GLU A 259 -1.79 4.24 -15.26
N ILE A 260 -0.95 3.38 -14.69
CA ILE A 260 -0.12 3.71 -13.53
C ILE A 260 1.33 3.29 -13.78
N GLY A 261 2.24 4.27 -13.76
CA GLY A 261 3.69 4.07 -13.95
C GLY A 261 4.40 3.67 -12.66
N GLY A 262 3.85 2.65 -11.99
CA GLY A 262 4.29 2.17 -10.69
C GLY A 262 3.57 2.84 -9.52
N GLY A 263 3.44 2.09 -8.43
CA GLY A 263 2.87 2.59 -7.17
C GLY A 263 3.52 1.89 -5.98
N PHE A 264 3.59 0.55 -6.03
CA PHE A 264 4.28 -0.31 -5.05
C PHE A 264 3.80 -0.15 -3.60
N GLY A 265 2.62 0.43 -3.40
CA GLY A 265 2.04 0.80 -2.10
C GLY A 265 1.96 2.31 -1.88
N GLY A 266 2.78 3.11 -2.59
CA GLY A 266 2.85 4.57 -2.46
C GLY A 266 1.59 5.32 -2.93
N LYS A 267 0.78 4.69 -3.79
CA LYS A 267 -0.42 5.28 -4.39
C LYS A 267 -1.73 4.72 -3.81
N THR A 268 -1.72 4.28 -2.54
CA THR A 268 -2.90 3.82 -1.78
C THR A 268 -3.47 4.90 -0.86
N THR A 269 -3.35 6.17 -1.25
CA THR A 269 -3.90 7.32 -0.53
C THR A 269 -4.20 8.46 -1.52
N VAL A 270 -4.66 9.61 -1.02
CA VAL A 270 -4.91 10.83 -1.80
C VAL A 270 -3.99 11.96 -1.36
N TYR A 271 -3.57 12.78 -2.31
CA TYR A 271 -2.74 13.98 -2.08
C TYR A 271 -3.21 15.16 -2.92
N LEU A 272 -3.42 14.93 -4.22
CA LEU A 272 -3.76 15.99 -5.17
C LEU A 272 -5.27 16.06 -5.41
N GLU A 273 -5.94 14.92 -5.32
CA GLU A 273 -7.30 14.71 -5.78
C GLU A 273 -8.31 15.62 -5.05
N PRO A 274 -8.31 15.72 -3.70
CA PRO A 274 -9.24 16.59 -3.01
C PRO A 274 -8.89 18.08 -3.20
N VAL A 275 -7.60 18.40 -3.33
CA VAL A 275 -7.11 19.78 -3.60
C VAL A 275 -7.57 20.24 -4.99
N ALA A 276 -7.41 19.39 -6.00
CA ALA A 276 -7.83 19.66 -7.38
C ALA A 276 -9.34 19.87 -7.48
N LEU A 277 -10.14 19.11 -6.71
CA LEU A 277 -11.59 19.30 -6.61
C LEU A 277 -11.97 20.66 -6.02
N LEU A 278 -11.33 21.10 -4.93
CA LEU A 278 -11.61 22.42 -4.35
C LEU A 278 -11.17 23.57 -5.26
N LEU A 279 -10.00 23.45 -5.89
CA LEU A 279 -9.55 24.40 -6.91
C LEU A 279 -10.53 24.45 -8.10
N SER A 280 -11.06 23.30 -8.52
CA SER A 280 -12.04 23.24 -9.60
C SER A 280 -13.34 23.91 -9.21
N LYS A 281 -13.86 23.61 -8.01
CA LYS A 281 -15.05 24.25 -7.45
C LYS A 281 -14.93 25.78 -7.40
N LYS A 282 -13.78 26.29 -6.93
CA LYS A 282 -13.55 27.73 -6.75
C LYS A 282 -13.32 28.46 -8.08
N SER A 283 -12.70 27.79 -9.06
CA SER A 283 -12.42 28.39 -10.38
C SER A 283 -13.54 28.19 -11.41
N GLY A 284 -14.41 27.20 -11.22
CA GLY A 284 -15.39 26.75 -12.22
C GLY A 284 -14.79 26.03 -13.42
N LEU A 285 -13.50 25.63 -13.35
CA LEU A 285 -12.76 25.03 -14.46
C LEU A 285 -12.09 23.72 -14.04
N PRO A 286 -11.81 22.80 -14.98
CA PRO A 286 -11.03 21.59 -14.68
C PRO A 286 -9.59 21.93 -14.24
N ILE A 287 -9.03 21.12 -13.35
CA ILE A 287 -7.69 21.31 -12.79
C ILE A 287 -6.82 20.11 -13.09
N LYS A 288 -5.61 20.35 -13.62
CA LYS A 288 -4.55 19.35 -13.73
C LYS A 288 -3.45 19.63 -12.74
N MET A 289 -3.10 18.62 -11.95
CA MET A 289 -1.96 18.68 -11.02
C MET A 289 -1.04 17.51 -11.29
N VAL A 290 0.26 17.79 -11.40
CA VAL A 290 1.31 16.78 -11.56
C VAL A 290 2.44 17.17 -10.63
N MET A 291 2.82 16.28 -9.71
CA MET A 291 3.99 16.50 -8.88
C MET A 291 5.26 16.35 -9.71
N THR A 292 6.23 17.22 -9.45
CA THR A 292 7.63 17.00 -9.81
C THR A 292 8.23 15.87 -8.96
N ARG A 293 9.40 15.36 -9.36
CA ARG A 293 10.09 14.32 -8.57
C ARG A 293 10.50 14.81 -7.18
N ASP A 294 10.92 16.07 -7.06
CA ASP A 294 11.23 16.71 -5.76
C ASP A 294 10.00 16.71 -4.84
N GLU A 295 8.86 17.15 -5.38
CA GLU A 295 7.60 17.17 -4.62
C GLU A 295 7.12 15.78 -4.23
N VAL A 296 7.41 14.74 -5.02
CA VAL A 296 7.14 13.35 -4.64
C VAL A 296 7.95 12.97 -3.39
N PHE A 297 9.26 13.17 -3.38
CA PHE A 297 10.10 12.77 -2.26
C PHE A 297 9.86 13.58 -0.99
N ARG A 298 9.54 14.88 -1.12
CA ARG A 298 9.28 15.76 0.03
C ARG A 298 7.84 15.71 0.51
N GLY A 299 6.90 15.50 -0.41
CA GLY A 299 5.47 15.69 -0.19
C GLY A 299 4.66 14.41 -0.06
N THR A 300 5.26 13.24 -0.29
CA THR A 300 4.62 11.93 -0.16
C THR A 300 5.41 11.04 0.78
N GLY A 301 4.84 9.88 1.12
CA GLY A 301 5.38 9.03 2.18
C GLY A 301 6.32 7.92 1.70
N PRO A 302 7.54 7.81 2.26
CA PRO A 302 8.38 6.62 2.07
C PRO A 302 7.82 5.43 2.87
N THR A 303 8.47 4.26 2.74
CA THR A 303 8.30 3.20 3.74
C THR A 303 8.91 3.58 5.08
N SER A 304 8.47 2.92 6.16
CA SER A 304 9.07 3.08 7.48
C SER A 304 10.51 2.59 7.48
N GLY A 305 11.38 3.34 8.15
CA GLY A 305 12.60 2.79 8.73
C GLY A 305 12.31 2.30 10.15
N SER A 306 13.30 1.67 10.76
CA SER A 306 13.11 0.95 12.02
C SER A 306 14.35 0.95 12.90
N TYR A 307 14.10 0.80 14.19
CA TYR A 307 15.06 0.25 15.14
C TYR A 307 14.51 -1.07 15.66
N MET A 308 15.32 -2.13 15.63
CA MET A 308 14.89 -3.49 15.94
C MET A 308 15.86 -4.13 16.92
N THR A 309 15.35 -4.80 17.94
CA THR A 309 16.11 -5.73 18.78
C THR A 309 15.57 -7.13 18.55
N ILE A 310 16.42 -8.04 18.10
CA ILE A 310 16.06 -9.42 17.79
C ILE A 310 16.87 -10.36 18.66
N LYS A 311 16.21 -11.29 19.33
CA LYS A 311 16.82 -12.30 20.19
C LYS A 311 16.32 -13.69 19.80
N VAL A 312 17.22 -14.63 19.52
CA VAL A 312 16.87 -16.01 19.13
C VAL A 312 17.74 -16.99 19.92
N GLY A 313 17.09 -17.98 20.54
CA GLY A 313 17.72 -19.04 21.31
C GLY A 313 17.54 -20.38 20.63
N ALA A 314 18.57 -21.22 20.62
CA ALA A 314 18.48 -22.58 20.09
C ALA A 314 19.35 -23.58 20.85
N LYS A 315 19.01 -24.85 20.67
CA LYS A 315 19.82 -26.00 21.10
C LYS A 315 21.02 -26.19 20.18
N LYS A 316 22.02 -26.96 20.64
CA LYS A 316 23.21 -27.34 19.85
C LYS A 316 22.88 -28.04 18.54
N ASP A 317 21.74 -28.72 18.47
CA ASP A 317 21.29 -29.44 17.29
C ASP A 317 20.52 -28.55 16.29
N GLY A 318 20.35 -27.25 16.58
CA GLY A 318 19.68 -26.28 15.73
C GLY A 318 18.18 -26.11 15.96
N MET A 319 17.58 -26.80 16.95
CA MET A 319 16.17 -26.53 17.31
C MET A 319 16.05 -25.15 17.97
N ILE A 320 15.25 -24.24 17.41
CA ILE A 320 14.96 -22.93 17.99
C ILE A 320 14.00 -23.11 19.16
N THR A 321 14.39 -22.65 20.34
CA THR A 321 13.61 -22.81 21.58
C THR A 321 12.81 -21.57 21.93
N ALA A 322 13.33 -20.38 21.61
CA ALA A 322 12.64 -19.12 21.82
C ALA A 322 13.09 -18.04 20.84
N ALA A 323 12.18 -17.12 20.51
CA ALA A 323 12.51 -15.92 19.75
C ALA A 323 11.73 -14.68 20.23
N GLU A 324 12.42 -13.55 20.30
CA GLU A 324 11.85 -12.25 20.61
C GLU A 324 12.20 -11.18 19.58
N ALA A 325 11.25 -10.29 19.31
CA ALA A 325 11.47 -9.11 18.49
C ALA A 325 10.85 -7.87 19.15
N ASP A 326 11.64 -6.84 19.41
CA ASP A 326 11.19 -5.48 19.71
C ASP A 326 11.36 -4.64 18.43
N LEU A 327 10.26 -4.23 17.82
CA LEU A 327 10.22 -3.53 16.54
C LEU A 327 9.69 -2.11 16.76
N ARG A 328 10.52 -1.09 16.49
CA ARG A 328 10.14 0.33 16.61
C ARG A 328 10.18 0.95 15.23
N PHE A 329 9.02 1.22 14.65
CA PHE A 329 8.92 1.75 13.29
C PHE A 329 8.45 3.19 13.33
N PHE A 330 9.08 4.06 12.56
CA PHE A 330 8.56 5.42 12.42
C PHE A 330 7.35 5.45 11.48
N ALA A 331 6.38 6.29 11.81
CA ALA A 331 5.15 6.54 11.07
C ALA A 331 5.21 7.81 10.20
N GLY A 332 6.29 8.59 10.36
CA GLY A 332 6.33 9.98 9.92
C GLY A 332 5.38 10.84 10.76
N ALA A 333 4.90 11.93 10.18
CA ALA A 333 4.18 12.96 10.91
C ALA A 333 2.84 12.53 11.51
N PHE A 334 2.26 11.40 11.08
CA PHE A 334 0.96 10.92 11.57
C PHE A 334 1.00 9.40 11.76
N PRO A 335 0.23 8.85 12.72
CA PRO A 335 0.20 7.42 13.02
C PRO A 335 -0.08 6.52 11.79
N GLY A 336 0.38 5.27 11.88
CA GLY A 336 0.14 4.24 10.88
C GLY A 336 1.39 3.56 10.33
N ALA A 337 2.47 3.45 11.12
CA ALA A 337 3.59 2.58 10.79
C ALA A 337 3.11 1.11 10.68
N PRO A 338 3.64 0.30 9.75
CA PRO A 338 3.16 -1.06 9.51
C PRO A 338 3.73 -2.08 10.53
N VAL A 339 3.93 -1.67 11.78
CA VAL A 339 4.61 -2.49 12.80
C VAL A 339 3.81 -3.73 13.18
N HIS A 340 2.49 -3.65 13.15
CA HIS A 340 1.61 -4.81 13.36
C HIS A 340 1.91 -5.93 12.35
N LEU A 341 2.09 -5.59 11.07
CA LEU A 341 2.41 -6.56 10.03
C LEU A 341 3.86 -7.07 10.15
N GLY A 342 4.78 -6.22 10.62
CA GLY A 342 6.14 -6.64 10.98
C GLY A 342 6.15 -7.70 12.09
N CYS A 343 5.46 -7.45 13.21
CA CYS A 343 5.36 -8.40 14.32
C CYS A 343 4.62 -9.67 13.90
N MET A 344 3.56 -9.54 13.10
CA MET A 344 2.77 -10.68 12.63
C MET A 344 3.59 -11.61 11.74
N CYS A 345 4.24 -11.08 10.71
CA CYS A 345 4.91 -11.89 9.68
C CYS A 345 6.34 -12.31 10.05
N GLY A 346 7.01 -11.58 10.95
CA GLY A 346 8.46 -11.72 11.17
C GLY A 346 8.93 -13.15 11.46
N PHE A 347 8.33 -13.81 12.45
CA PHE A 347 8.67 -15.19 12.82
C PHE A 347 7.76 -16.24 12.17
N THR A 348 6.76 -15.85 11.37
CA THR A 348 5.82 -16.81 10.75
C THR A 348 6.47 -17.89 9.86
N PRO A 349 7.63 -17.65 9.19
CA PRO A 349 8.30 -18.74 8.48
C PRO A 349 8.71 -19.92 9.37
N TYR A 350 8.78 -19.77 10.69
CA TYR A 350 9.34 -20.76 11.59
C TYR A 350 8.31 -21.33 12.57
N ASP A 351 8.38 -22.65 12.80
CA ASP A 351 7.65 -23.34 13.85
C ASP A 351 8.45 -23.27 15.16
N ILE A 352 8.16 -22.26 15.97
CA ILE A 352 8.86 -21.97 17.22
C ILE A 352 7.84 -22.01 18.37
N GLU A 353 8.12 -22.81 19.38
CA GLU A 353 7.22 -23.02 20.52
C GLU A 353 6.99 -21.73 21.32
N ASN A 354 8.04 -20.92 21.50
CA ASN A 354 8.02 -19.73 22.34
C ASN A 354 8.42 -18.48 21.54
N VAL A 355 7.45 -17.62 21.23
CA VAL A 355 7.68 -16.39 20.45
C VAL A 355 7.02 -15.20 21.13
N LYS A 356 7.71 -14.07 21.16
CA LYS A 356 7.13 -12.77 21.54
C LYS A 356 7.60 -11.66 20.61
N ALA A 357 6.68 -11.02 19.91
CA ALA A 357 6.95 -9.88 19.05
C ALA A 357 6.19 -8.65 19.55
N VAL A 358 6.91 -7.60 19.92
CA VAL A 358 6.38 -6.32 20.39
C VAL A 358 6.69 -5.24 19.37
N GLY A 359 5.70 -4.42 19.05
CA GLY A 359 5.78 -3.40 18.02
C GLY A 359 5.35 -2.02 18.50
N TYR A 360 6.04 -0.98 18.05
CA TYR A 360 5.73 0.42 18.33
C TYR A 360 5.56 1.24 17.05
N ASP A 361 4.43 1.94 16.93
CA ASP A 361 4.10 2.92 15.89
C ASP A 361 4.49 4.31 16.39
N VAL A 362 5.57 4.89 15.85
CA VAL A 362 6.20 6.09 16.42
C VAL A 362 6.13 7.27 15.45
N VAL A 363 5.48 8.36 15.82
CA VAL A 363 5.44 9.58 14.99
C VAL A 363 6.76 10.35 15.04
N THR A 364 7.15 10.93 13.91
CA THR A 364 8.39 11.71 13.74
C THR A 364 8.16 12.84 12.73
N ASN A 365 9.01 13.87 12.72
CA ASN A 365 8.96 15.00 11.78
C ASN A 365 9.50 14.63 10.39
N ARG A 366 8.94 13.57 9.81
CA ARG A 366 9.18 13.06 8.45
C ARG A 366 7.83 12.97 7.72
N PRO A 367 7.80 12.97 6.37
CA PRO A 367 6.56 12.68 5.65
C PRO A 367 5.92 11.39 6.14
N LYS A 368 4.58 11.38 6.26
CA LYS A 368 3.83 10.23 6.78
C LYS A 368 4.23 8.96 6.01
N ALA A 369 4.63 7.91 6.70
CA ALA A 369 4.98 6.62 6.11
C ALA A 369 3.78 6.01 5.34
N ILE A 370 4.09 5.39 4.21
CA ILE A 370 3.15 4.73 3.30
C ILE A 370 3.71 3.35 2.94
N SER A 371 2.81 2.46 2.52
CA SER A 371 3.13 1.09 2.15
C SER A 371 4.23 1.02 1.09
N TYR A 372 5.15 0.06 1.25
CA TYR A 372 6.06 -0.38 0.22
C TYR A 372 6.15 -1.90 0.29
N ARG A 373 5.68 -2.60 -0.77
CA ARG A 373 5.73 -4.07 -0.98
C ARG A 373 5.84 -4.91 0.31
N ALA A 374 4.71 -5.48 0.75
CA ALA A 374 4.61 -6.23 2.00
C ALA A 374 4.95 -5.37 3.25
N PRO A 375 4.30 -4.21 3.46
CA PRO A 375 4.75 -3.21 4.41
C PRO A 375 5.00 -3.78 5.81
N GLY A 376 6.17 -3.49 6.37
CA GLY A 376 6.63 -3.96 7.68
C GLY A 376 7.29 -5.34 7.68
N ALA A 377 6.85 -6.27 6.82
CA ALA A 377 7.37 -7.64 6.82
C ALA A 377 8.84 -7.74 6.36
N PRO A 378 9.29 -7.13 5.24
CA PRO A 378 10.71 -7.14 4.86
C PRO A 378 11.63 -6.51 5.90
N ILE A 379 11.15 -5.47 6.61
CA ILE A 379 11.92 -4.80 7.65
C ILE A 379 12.17 -5.76 8.82
N ALA A 380 11.11 -6.41 9.31
CA ALA A 380 11.22 -7.42 10.36
C ALA A 380 12.05 -8.63 9.91
N ALA A 381 11.80 -9.13 8.69
CA ALA A 381 12.53 -10.26 8.13
C ALA A 381 14.03 -9.98 8.02
N PHE A 382 14.44 -8.76 7.66
CA PHE A 382 15.86 -8.40 7.62
C PHE A 382 16.55 -8.64 8.99
N GLY A 383 15.97 -8.14 10.08
CA GLY A 383 16.55 -8.34 11.42
C GLY A 383 16.52 -9.81 11.86
N ILE A 384 15.41 -10.50 11.60
CA ILE A 384 15.19 -11.89 12.01
C ILE A 384 16.10 -12.85 11.24
N GLU A 385 16.12 -12.77 9.91
CA GLU A 385 16.95 -13.64 9.07
C GLU A 385 18.44 -13.40 9.31
N SER A 386 18.85 -12.16 9.59
CA SER A 386 20.23 -11.86 9.97
C SER A 386 20.61 -12.53 11.29
N ALA A 387 19.72 -12.52 12.30
CA ALA A 387 19.96 -13.19 13.58
C ALA A 387 20.01 -14.72 13.42
N ILE A 388 19.14 -15.29 12.58
CA ILE A 388 19.13 -16.72 12.26
C ILE A 388 20.39 -17.16 11.51
N ASP A 389 20.88 -16.35 10.57
CA ASP A 389 22.15 -16.64 9.88
C ASP A 389 23.36 -16.58 10.84
N GLU A 390 23.36 -15.62 11.77
CA GLU A 390 24.38 -15.57 12.82
C GLU A 390 24.30 -16.76 13.78
N LEU A 391 23.08 -17.21 14.11
CA LEU A 391 22.85 -18.40 14.93
C LEU A 391 23.39 -19.66 14.23
N ALA A 392 23.08 -19.85 12.95
CA ALA A 392 23.58 -20.94 12.13
C ALA A 392 25.12 -21.00 12.13
N LYS A 393 25.77 -19.85 11.90
CA LYS A 393 27.25 -19.74 11.91
C LYS A 393 27.85 -20.11 13.26
N LYS A 394 27.27 -19.65 14.37
CA LYS A 394 27.78 -19.94 15.71
C LYS A 394 27.55 -21.39 16.13
N LEU A 395 26.46 -22.03 15.67
CA LEU A 395 26.22 -23.46 15.87
C LEU A 395 27.00 -24.34 14.89
N ASN A 396 27.64 -23.75 13.87
CA ASN A 396 28.27 -24.47 12.77
C ASN A 396 27.30 -25.42 12.05
N ILE A 397 26.07 -24.94 11.82
CA ILE A 397 25.01 -25.62 11.07
C ILE A 397 24.82 -24.88 9.74
N ASP A 398 24.58 -25.61 8.66
CA ASP A 398 24.24 -25.02 7.37
C ASP A 398 22.97 -24.14 7.49
N PRO A 399 22.97 -22.90 6.94
CA PRO A 399 21.84 -21.99 7.07
C PRO A 399 20.52 -22.49 6.48
N LEU A 400 20.53 -23.34 5.44
CA LEU A 400 19.30 -23.98 4.94
C LEU A 400 18.86 -25.09 5.88
N ALA A 401 19.79 -25.93 6.34
CA ALA A 401 19.47 -27.01 7.26
C ALA A 401 18.86 -26.50 8.58
N LEU A 402 19.35 -25.37 9.10
CA LEU A 402 18.75 -24.72 10.27
C LEU A 402 17.30 -24.29 9.99
N ARG A 403 17.03 -23.69 8.83
CA ARG A 403 15.68 -23.25 8.44
C ARG A 403 14.74 -24.43 8.21
N GLU A 404 15.21 -25.47 7.50
CA GLU A 404 14.48 -26.71 7.23
C GLU A 404 14.05 -27.38 8.54
N LYS A 405 14.96 -27.44 9.53
CA LYS A 405 14.66 -28.01 10.85
C LYS A 405 13.55 -27.29 11.62
N ASN A 406 13.40 -25.98 11.40
CA ASN A 406 12.45 -25.15 12.12
C ASN A 406 11.33 -24.62 11.20
N ALA A 407 11.12 -25.24 10.02
CA ALA A 407 10.21 -24.71 9.02
C ALA A 407 8.75 -24.79 9.48
N ALA A 408 8.04 -23.67 9.38
CA ALA A 408 6.59 -23.68 9.50
C ALA A 408 5.97 -24.44 8.32
N LYS A 409 4.95 -25.23 8.62
CA LYS A 409 4.24 -26.08 7.66
C LYS A 409 2.73 -25.96 7.85
N GLN A 410 1.98 -26.63 6.98
CA GLN A 410 0.54 -26.74 7.18
C GLN A 410 0.22 -27.28 8.57
N GLY A 411 -0.62 -26.57 9.33
CA GLY A 411 -0.95 -26.92 10.71
C GLY A 411 -0.11 -26.22 11.78
N THR A 412 0.98 -25.51 11.43
CA THR A 412 1.74 -24.71 12.40
C THR A 412 0.88 -23.57 12.95
N ARG A 413 0.89 -23.41 14.29
CA ARG A 413 0.16 -22.35 15.00
C ARG A 413 1.00 -21.08 15.01
N THR A 414 0.45 -19.97 14.52
CA THR A 414 1.17 -18.69 14.50
C THR A 414 1.06 -17.95 15.83
N ALA A 415 2.07 -17.13 16.15
CA ALA A 415 2.07 -16.27 17.34
C ALA A 415 0.94 -15.21 17.35
N TYR A 416 0.37 -14.90 16.19
CA TYR A 416 -0.76 -13.98 16.07
C TYR A 416 -2.13 -14.67 16.10
N GLY A 417 -2.17 -16.00 16.25
CA GLY A 417 -3.37 -16.76 16.53
C GLY A 417 -3.75 -17.80 15.48
N PRO A 418 -3.95 -17.49 14.20
CA PRO A 418 -4.35 -18.47 13.20
C PRO A 418 -3.39 -19.66 13.03
N THR A 419 -3.93 -20.80 12.64
CA THR A 419 -3.15 -21.95 12.17
C THR A 419 -2.95 -21.83 10.67
N LEU A 420 -1.74 -22.09 10.18
CA LEU A 420 -1.43 -22.00 8.76
C LEU A 420 -2.17 -23.09 7.96
N GLY A 421 -2.77 -22.68 6.85
CA GLY A 421 -3.26 -23.60 5.82
C GLY A 421 -2.09 -24.16 5.00
N VAL A 422 -2.33 -24.45 3.72
CA VAL A 422 -1.23 -24.84 2.82
C VAL A 422 -0.24 -23.68 2.68
N VAL A 423 1.03 -23.96 2.98
CA VAL A 423 2.16 -23.02 2.84
C VAL A 423 3.31 -23.77 2.18
N GLY A 424 4.00 -23.13 1.25
CA GLY A 424 5.05 -23.76 0.43
C GLY A 424 6.47 -23.63 0.98
N PHE A 425 6.65 -23.41 2.29
CA PHE A 425 7.97 -23.02 2.82
C PHE A 425 8.99 -24.16 2.70
N GLU A 426 8.64 -25.37 3.12
CA GLU A 426 9.50 -26.56 2.99
C GLU A 426 9.87 -26.81 1.52
N GLU A 427 8.92 -26.68 0.59
CA GLU A 427 9.14 -26.83 -0.84
C GLU A 427 10.07 -25.75 -1.40
N THR A 428 9.96 -24.50 -0.93
CA THR A 428 10.88 -23.42 -1.35
C THR A 428 12.29 -23.62 -0.81
N LEU A 429 12.44 -24.17 0.40
CA LEU A 429 13.75 -24.50 0.96
C LEU A 429 14.40 -25.65 0.19
N GLU A 430 13.63 -26.69 -0.13
CA GLU A 430 14.12 -27.83 -0.92
C GLU A 430 14.49 -27.39 -2.34
N ALA A 431 13.69 -26.53 -2.97
CA ALA A 431 14.03 -25.94 -4.27
C ALA A 431 15.31 -25.10 -4.20
N ALA A 432 15.50 -24.30 -3.15
CA ALA A 432 16.71 -23.52 -2.95
C ALA A 432 17.93 -24.44 -2.77
N LYS A 433 17.83 -25.46 -1.91
CA LYS A 433 18.88 -26.45 -1.63
C LYS A 433 19.34 -27.19 -2.88
N ASN A 434 18.40 -27.57 -3.75
CA ASN A 434 18.67 -28.25 -5.01
C ASN A 434 19.08 -27.31 -6.14
N HIS A 435 19.06 -26.00 -5.94
CA HIS A 435 19.43 -25.04 -6.97
C HIS A 435 20.93 -25.16 -7.29
N PRO A 436 21.35 -25.26 -8.57
CA PRO A 436 22.75 -25.45 -8.94
C PRO A 436 23.71 -24.41 -8.35
N GLN A 437 23.24 -23.16 -8.17
CA GLN A 437 24.04 -22.10 -7.56
C GLN A 437 24.44 -22.39 -6.11
N MET A 438 23.79 -23.31 -5.39
CA MET A 438 24.16 -23.67 -4.01
C MET A 438 25.44 -24.49 -3.93
N SER A 439 25.76 -25.27 -4.97
CA SER A 439 26.97 -26.10 -5.02
C SER A 439 28.14 -25.44 -5.76
N GLU A 440 27.91 -24.30 -6.41
CA GLU A 440 28.99 -23.59 -7.10
C GLU A 440 30.06 -23.09 -6.11
N PRO A 441 31.37 -23.29 -6.43
CA PRO A 441 32.45 -22.81 -5.58
C PRO A 441 32.49 -21.28 -5.58
N LEU A 442 32.58 -20.69 -4.40
CA LEU A 442 32.72 -19.24 -4.25
C LEU A 442 34.17 -18.81 -4.48
N GLY A 443 34.36 -17.80 -5.32
CA GLY A 443 35.64 -17.12 -5.52
C GLY A 443 35.97 -16.13 -4.40
N ALA A 444 37.11 -15.44 -4.53
CA ALA A 444 37.51 -14.40 -3.59
C ALA A 444 36.45 -13.29 -3.52
N ASN A 445 36.09 -12.88 -2.29
CA ASN A 445 35.07 -11.87 -2.01
C ASN A 445 33.65 -12.19 -2.51
N GLN A 446 33.34 -13.46 -2.75
CA GLN A 446 31.98 -13.91 -3.04
C GLN A 446 31.33 -14.48 -1.77
N GLY A 447 30.03 -14.25 -1.64
CA GLY A 447 29.21 -14.77 -0.56
C GLY A 447 27.89 -15.29 -1.10
N ARG A 448 27.25 -16.17 -0.33
CA ARG A 448 25.90 -16.65 -0.61
C ARG A 448 25.02 -16.29 0.58
N GLY A 449 23.95 -15.56 0.31
CA GLY A 449 22.96 -15.15 1.31
C GLY A 449 21.65 -15.88 1.06
N ILE A 450 20.96 -16.21 2.15
CA ILE A 450 19.69 -16.91 2.14
C ILE A 450 18.78 -16.19 3.12
N ALA A 451 17.52 -16.02 2.74
CA ALA A 451 16.52 -15.41 3.58
C ALA A 451 15.16 -16.02 3.28
N SER A 452 14.38 -16.19 4.33
CA SER A 452 12.98 -16.61 4.28
C SER A 452 12.08 -15.40 4.54
N GLY A 453 10.92 -15.38 3.91
CA GLY A 453 9.94 -14.32 4.12
C GLY A 453 8.52 -14.86 4.03
N TYR A 454 7.63 -14.29 4.83
CA TYR A 454 6.21 -14.62 4.81
C TYR A 454 5.37 -13.39 4.48
N TRP A 455 4.42 -13.58 3.56
CA TRP A 455 3.37 -12.61 3.29
C TRP A 455 2.09 -13.35 2.92
N PHE A 456 0.99 -12.97 3.55
CA PHE A 456 -0.34 -13.52 3.30
C PHE A 456 -1.05 -12.75 2.17
N ASN A 457 -2.05 -13.36 1.55
CA ASN A 457 -2.94 -12.66 0.63
C ASN A 457 -4.06 -11.96 1.42
N VAL A 458 -4.17 -10.64 1.26
CA VAL A 458 -5.28 -9.90 1.87
C VAL A 458 -6.58 -10.27 1.14
N GLY A 459 -7.65 -10.53 1.88
CA GLY A 459 -8.99 -10.73 1.32
C GLY A 459 -9.73 -9.40 1.04
N GLY A 460 -11.01 -9.35 1.38
CA GLY A 460 -11.86 -8.16 1.27
C GLY A 460 -12.68 -8.11 -0.01
N GLU A 461 -13.48 -7.06 -0.14
CA GLU A 461 -14.51 -6.92 -1.16
C GLU A 461 -13.89 -6.79 -2.57
N SER A 462 -14.36 -7.65 -3.48
CA SER A 462 -14.02 -7.67 -4.90
C SER A 462 -15.30 -7.82 -5.71
N SER A 463 -15.38 -7.17 -6.87
CA SER A 463 -16.49 -7.33 -7.80
C SER A 463 -15.96 -7.34 -9.24
N ALA A 464 -16.53 -8.20 -10.08
CA ALA A 464 -16.29 -8.21 -11.51
C ALA A 464 -17.61 -8.46 -12.25
N SER A 465 -17.67 -8.09 -13.53
CA SER A 465 -18.67 -8.61 -14.45
C SER A 465 -17.99 -9.34 -15.59
N VAL A 466 -18.61 -10.45 -16.01
CA VAL A 466 -18.20 -11.23 -17.18
C VAL A 466 -19.37 -11.18 -18.16
N SER A 467 -19.08 -10.94 -19.43
CA SER A 467 -20.11 -10.83 -20.46
C SER A 467 -19.67 -11.55 -21.73
N VAL A 468 -20.58 -12.34 -22.30
CA VAL A 468 -20.43 -12.95 -23.62
C VAL A 468 -20.97 -11.97 -24.65
N ASN A 469 -20.13 -11.55 -25.58
CA ASN A 469 -20.50 -10.63 -26.66
C ASN A 469 -21.23 -11.40 -27.79
N GLU A 470 -21.91 -10.68 -28.67
CA GLU A 470 -22.66 -11.25 -29.80
C GLU A 470 -21.79 -12.09 -30.76
N ASP A 471 -20.49 -11.79 -30.82
CA ASP A 471 -19.49 -12.51 -31.62
C ASP A 471 -18.84 -13.70 -30.90
N GLY A 472 -19.29 -14.01 -29.67
CA GLY A 472 -18.77 -15.07 -28.82
C GLY A 472 -17.49 -14.71 -28.07
N THR A 473 -16.98 -13.49 -28.19
CA THR A 473 -15.85 -13.01 -27.37
C THR A 473 -16.29 -12.69 -25.94
N ILE A 474 -15.34 -12.68 -25.00
CA ILE A 474 -15.62 -12.46 -23.57
C ILE A 474 -15.03 -11.13 -23.11
N THR A 475 -15.84 -10.34 -22.41
CA THR A 475 -15.39 -9.13 -21.70
C THR A 475 -15.41 -9.36 -20.20
N VAL A 476 -14.27 -9.14 -19.54
CA VAL A 476 -14.14 -9.15 -18.07
C VAL A 476 -13.96 -7.71 -17.60
N THR A 477 -14.95 -7.14 -16.91
CA THR A 477 -14.85 -5.79 -16.32
C THR A 477 -14.49 -5.87 -14.84
N SER A 478 -13.44 -5.16 -14.43
CA SER A 478 -12.96 -5.11 -13.05
C SER A 478 -12.85 -3.69 -12.53
N GLY A 479 -13.11 -3.50 -11.24
CA GLY A 479 -12.84 -2.26 -10.51
C GLY A 479 -11.47 -2.21 -9.82
N ALA A 480 -10.57 -3.15 -10.08
CA ALA A 480 -9.23 -3.15 -9.51
C ALA A 480 -8.21 -2.64 -10.54
N PRO A 481 -7.51 -1.51 -10.30
CA PRO A 481 -6.45 -1.06 -11.18
C PRO A 481 -5.39 -2.14 -11.43
N ASP A 482 -5.01 -2.33 -12.69
CA ASP A 482 -3.91 -3.20 -13.05
C ASP A 482 -2.58 -2.47 -12.89
N ILE A 483 -1.78 -2.91 -11.92
CA ILE A 483 -0.49 -2.31 -11.59
C ILE A 483 0.71 -3.23 -11.90
N GLY A 484 0.47 -4.40 -12.51
CA GLY A 484 1.51 -5.43 -12.59
C GLY A 484 1.23 -6.61 -13.52
N GLY A 485 0.00 -6.80 -13.99
CA GLY A 485 -0.40 -7.90 -14.89
C GLY A 485 -1.71 -8.56 -14.51
N SER A 486 -2.57 -7.93 -13.69
CA SER A 486 -3.82 -8.56 -13.27
C SER A 486 -4.77 -8.80 -14.43
N ARG A 487 -4.81 -7.92 -15.45
CA ARG A 487 -5.62 -8.15 -16.66
C ARG A 487 -5.29 -9.48 -17.31
N ALA A 488 -3.99 -9.82 -17.40
CA ALA A 488 -3.57 -11.10 -17.97
C ALA A 488 -4.06 -12.28 -17.13
N SER A 489 -3.92 -12.23 -15.80
CA SER A 489 -4.40 -13.32 -14.94
C SER A 489 -5.93 -13.50 -15.02
N LEU A 490 -6.70 -12.39 -15.06
CA LEU A 490 -8.16 -12.46 -15.18
C LEU A 490 -8.59 -13.02 -16.53
N CYS A 491 -7.93 -12.61 -17.63
CA CYS A 491 -8.17 -13.17 -18.95
C CYS A 491 -7.85 -14.67 -19.02
N ILE A 492 -6.72 -15.10 -18.42
CA ILE A 492 -6.35 -16.52 -18.36
C ILE A 492 -7.43 -17.34 -17.63
N MET A 493 -7.87 -16.87 -16.46
CA MET A 493 -8.91 -17.57 -15.67
C MET A 493 -10.21 -17.70 -16.45
N ALA A 494 -10.68 -16.62 -17.07
CA ALA A 494 -11.89 -16.66 -17.88
C ALA A 494 -11.71 -17.56 -19.12
N ALA A 495 -10.60 -17.45 -19.86
CA ALA A 495 -10.34 -18.28 -21.04
C ALA A 495 -10.31 -19.77 -20.72
N GLU A 496 -9.78 -20.15 -19.55
CA GLU A 496 -9.79 -21.53 -19.05
C GLU A 496 -11.22 -22.04 -18.87
N ILE A 497 -12.05 -21.31 -18.11
CA ILE A 497 -13.44 -21.69 -17.82
C ILE A 497 -14.28 -21.77 -19.10
N PHE A 498 -14.11 -20.80 -20.01
CA PHE A 498 -14.84 -20.80 -21.28
C PHE A 498 -14.33 -21.82 -22.29
N GLY A 499 -13.13 -22.39 -22.09
CA GLY A 499 -12.53 -23.30 -23.06
C GLY A 499 -12.30 -22.64 -24.42
N ILE A 500 -11.98 -21.35 -24.46
CA ILE A 500 -11.71 -20.57 -25.70
C ILE A 500 -10.27 -20.06 -25.73
N ASN A 501 -9.85 -19.42 -26.82
CA ASN A 501 -8.52 -18.84 -26.88
C ASN A 501 -8.44 -17.52 -26.12
N ILE A 502 -7.27 -17.22 -25.53
CA ILE A 502 -7.11 -16.01 -24.71
C ILE A 502 -7.24 -14.71 -25.52
N ASP A 503 -6.98 -14.73 -26.82
CA ASP A 503 -7.18 -13.59 -27.73
C ASP A 503 -8.68 -13.24 -27.93
N GLN A 504 -9.58 -14.14 -27.52
CA GLN A 504 -11.02 -13.91 -27.49
C GLN A 504 -11.51 -13.35 -26.15
N VAL A 505 -10.61 -13.07 -25.20
CA VAL A 505 -10.95 -12.54 -23.87
C VAL A 505 -10.28 -11.19 -23.62
N ARG A 506 -11.08 -10.18 -23.26
CA ARG A 506 -10.59 -8.83 -22.95
C ARG A 506 -10.94 -8.41 -21.53
N ALA A 507 -9.92 -7.99 -20.78
CA ALA A 507 -10.11 -7.36 -19.48
C ALA A 507 -10.17 -5.82 -19.60
N VAL A 508 -11.21 -5.22 -19.02
CA VAL A 508 -11.44 -3.77 -18.94
C VAL A 508 -11.41 -3.33 -17.48
N ILE A 509 -10.72 -2.23 -17.18
CA ILE A 509 -10.79 -1.63 -15.85
C ILE A 509 -11.86 -0.54 -15.90
N GLY A 510 -12.98 -0.81 -15.23
CA GLY A 510 -14.12 0.11 -15.15
C GLY A 510 -13.82 1.28 -14.22
N ASP A 511 -14.54 2.38 -14.43
CA ASP A 511 -14.60 3.47 -13.46
C ASP A 511 -15.54 3.12 -12.28
N THR A 512 -15.59 3.99 -11.27
CA THR A 512 -16.42 3.77 -10.07
C THR A 512 -17.94 3.70 -10.29
N THR A 513 -18.41 3.98 -11.52
CA THR A 513 -19.82 3.90 -11.93
C THR A 513 -20.11 2.70 -12.83
N ALA A 514 -19.08 2.09 -13.42
CA ALA A 514 -19.20 0.96 -14.35
C ALA A 514 -19.21 -0.41 -13.65
N THR A 515 -18.79 -0.49 -12.38
CA THR A 515 -18.70 -1.74 -11.62
C THR A 515 -19.05 -1.52 -10.15
N ALA A 516 -19.45 -2.59 -9.47
CA ALA A 516 -19.59 -2.61 -8.02
C ALA A 516 -18.24 -2.42 -7.32
N PHE A 517 -18.31 -2.13 -6.02
CA PHE A 517 -17.17 -1.76 -5.20
C PHE A 517 -16.04 -2.79 -5.27
N ASN A 518 -14.82 -2.28 -5.40
CA ASN A 518 -13.60 -3.05 -5.32
C ASN A 518 -12.64 -2.39 -4.33
N ARG A 519 -12.10 -3.18 -3.41
CA ARG A 519 -10.99 -2.75 -2.57
C ARG A 519 -9.74 -2.51 -3.43
N HIS A 520 -8.92 -1.53 -3.03
CA HIS A 520 -7.71 -1.13 -3.75
C HIS A 520 -6.76 -2.31 -4.04
N THR A 521 -5.98 -2.19 -5.12
CA THR A 521 -4.91 -3.11 -5.50
C THR A 521 -3.73 -2.98 -4.54
N GLY A 522 -3.70 -3.82 -3.51
CA GLY A 522 -2.67 -3.88 -2.48
C GLY A 522 -2.71 -5.21 -1.71
N GLY A 523 -1.71 -5.48 -0.87
CA GLY A 523 -1.68 -6.70 -0.05
C GLY A 523 -1.70 -8.01 -0.83
N SER A 524 -1.19 -7.99 -2.08
CA SER A 524 -1.17 -9.14 -2.99
C SER A 524 -2.55 -9.78 -3.21
N ARG A 525 -3.63 -9.00 -3.12
CA ARG A 525 -4.99 -9.53 -3.14
C ARG A 525 -5.59 -9.83 -4.51
N VAL A 526 -5.16 -9.14 -5.57
CA VAL A 526 -5.97 -9.07 -6.81
C VAL A 526 -6.15 -10.43 -7.45
N THR A 527 -5.07 -11.14 -7.78
CA THR A 527 -5.18 -12.49 -8.36
C THR A 527 -5.94 -13.46 -7.45
N PHE A 528 -5.77 -13.34 -6.13
CA PHE A 528 -6.45 -14.20 -5.16
C PHE A 528 -7.95 -13.90 -5.06
N ALA A 529 -8.31 -12.71 -4.57
CA ALA A 529 -9.69 -12.36 -4.26
C ALA A 529 -10.51 -11.98 -5.49
N LEU A 530 -9.95 -11.21 -6.43
CA LEU A 530 -10.68 -10.87 -7.66
C LEU A 530 -10.66 -12.02 -8.66
N GLY A 531 -9.59 -12.82 -8.69
CA GLY A 531 -9.55 -14.01 -9.53
C GLY A 531 -10.67 -15.00 -9.20
N ALA A 532 -10.90 -15.26 -7.91
CA ALA A 532 -12.03 -16.07 -7.46
C ALA A 532 -13.38 -15.54 -7.97
N VAL A 533 -13.62 -14.23 -7.85
CA VAL A 533 -14.86 -13.60 -8.34
C VAL A 533 -15.01 -13.73 -9.87
N VAL A 534 -13.91 -13.66 -10.63
CA VAL A 534 -13.97 -13.87 -12.09
C VAL A 534 -14.24 -15.33 -12.45
N ILE A 535 -13.69 -16.29 -11.69
CA ILE A 535 -13.99 -17.71 -11.87
C ILE A 535 -15.47 -17.96 -11.62
N GLU A 536 -16.00 -17.52 -10.47
CA GLU A 536 -17.42 -17.67 -10.12
C GLU A 536 -18.34 -17.02 -11.16
N ALA A 537 -18.02 -15.81 -11.62
CA ALA A 537 -18.81 -15.13 -12.66
C ALA A 537 -18.73 -15.81 -14.03
N ALA A 538 -17.59 -16.41 -14.38
CA ALA A 538 -17.43 -17.17 -15.63
C ALA A 538 -18.18 -18.50 -15.57
N GLU A 539 -18.14 -19.21 -14.43
CA GLU A 539 -18.91 -20.44 -14.19
C GLU A 539 -20.43 -20.19 -14.28
N ASP A 540 -20.90 -19.07 -13.73
CA ASP A 540 -22.31 -18.66 -13.86
C ASP A 540 -22.70 -18.38 -15.33
N CYS A 541 -21.82 -17.74 -16.11
CA CYS A 541 -22.05 -17.57 -17.54
C CYS A 541 -22.11 -18.92 -18.27
N ILE A 542 -21.21 -19.86 -17.96
CA ILE A 542 -21.22 -21.21 -18.54
C ILE A 542 -22.52 -21.93 -18.21
N LEU A 543 -23.02 -21.83 -16.97
CA LEU A 543 -24.29 -22.43 -16.59
C LEU A 543 -25.44 -21.91 -17.46
N GLN A 544 -25.53 -20.59 -17.64
CA GLN A 544 -26.56 -19.98 -18.50
C GLN A 544 -26.43 -20.41 -19.98
N LEU A 545 -25.20 -20.54 -20.49
CA LEU A 545 -24.95 -21.04 -21.85
C LEU A 545 -25.36 -22.51 -21.99
N ARG A 546 -25.07 -23.35 -21.00
CA ARG A 546 -25.48 -24.76 -20.95
C ARG A 546 -27.00 -24.89 -20.92
N GLU A 547 -27.70 -24.05 -20.16
CA GLU A 547 -29.16 -24.00 -20.17
C GLU A 547 -29.73 -23.67 -21.56
N CYS A 548 -29.12 -22.72 -22.27
CA CYS A 548 -29.51 -22.38 -23.64
C CYS A 548 -29.26 -23.55 -24.61
N ALA A 549 -28.10 -24.21 -24.52
CA ALA A 549 -27.76 -25.35 -25.36
C ALA A 549 -28.69 -26.54 -25.09
N ALA A 550 -28.94 -26.88 -23.82
CA ALA A 550 -29.84 -27.95 -23.41
C ALA A 550 -31.26 -27.75 -23.95
N LYS A 551 -31.80 -26.53 -23.85
CA LYS A 551 -33.11 -26.16 -24.44
C LYS A 551 -33.11 -26.29 -25.96
N THR A 552 -32.00 -25.97 -26.63
CA THR A 552 -31.88 -26.03 -28.09
C THR A 552 -31.76 -27.46 -28.60
N TRP A 553 -31.06 -28.31 -27.86
CA TRP A 553 -30.80 -29.71 -28.23
C TRP A 553 -31.84 -30.69 -27.67
N ASP A 554 -32.78 -30.21 -26.84
CA ASP A 554 -33.82 -31.00 -26.17
C ASP A 554 -33.23 -32.14 -25.32
N ILE A 555 -32.21 -31.81 -24.52
CA ILE A 555 -31.55 -32.73 -23.59
C ILE A 555 -31.47 -32.15 -22.19
N ASP A 556 -31.11 -32.98 -21.22
CA ASP A 556 -30.81 -32.54 -19.85
C ASP A 556 -29.56 -31.64 -19.83
N ILE A 557 -29.55 -30.63 -18.97
CA ILE A 557 -28.40 -29.72 -18.80
C ILE A 557 -27.15 -30.48 -18.35
N ASP A 558 -27.31 -31.53 -17.56
CA ASP A 558 -26.21 -32.35 -17.07
C ASP A 558 -25.55 -33.17 -18.19
N ALA A 559 -26.20 -33.28 -19.35
CA ALA A 559 -25.62 -33.89 -20.55
C ALA A 559 -24.89 -32.89 -21.48
N VAL A 560 -24.89 -31.60 -21.14
CA VAL A 560 -24.10 -30.56 -21.83
C VAL A 560 -22.80 -30.37 -21.06
N GLU A 561 -21.66 -30.64 -21.70
CA GLU A 561 -20.31 -30.37 -21.17
C GLU A 561 -19.75 -29.04 -21.69
#